data_AF-L0K4S9-F1
#
_entry.id   AF-L0K4S9-F1
#
_cell.length_a   1.000
_cell.length_b   1.000
_cell.length_c   1.000
_cell.angle_alpha   90.00
_cell.angle_beta   90.00
_cell.angle_gamma   90.00
#
_symmetry.space_group_name_H-M   'P 1'
#
loop_
_entity.id
_entity.type
_entity.pdbx_description
1 polymer ?
#
loop_
_entity_poly.entity_id
_entity_poly.type
_entity_poly.pdbx_seq_one_letter_code
_entity_poly.pdbx_strand_id
1 'polypeptide(L)' 'MSWDVDYENEDSIALAHEDGFACFAKRGQERDGHTEWTIELIDTDDGTELVRETHLISNEQHLWSVIENYTDLYPA' A
#
# COMPACT_ATOMS: atom_id res chain seq x y z
N MET A 1 6.33 11.40 -10.10
CA MET A 1 5.69 10.13 -9.70
C MET A 1 6.73 9.07 -10.01
N SER A 2 7.51 8.70 -8.99
CA SER A 2 8.62 7.72 -9.07
C SER A 2 8.20 6.33 -8.54
N TRP A 3 6.92 6.20 -8.18
CA TRP A 3 6.25 4.96 -7.84
C TRP A 3 5.52 4.42 -9.07
N ASP A 4 5.80 3.16 -9.41
CA ASP A 4 5.13 2.42 -10.48
C ASP A 4 4.32 1.26 -9.90
N VAL A 5 3.14 1.02 -10.45
CA VAL A 5 2.31 -0.14 -10.08
C VAL A 5 2.94 -1.39 -10.73
N ASP A 6 3.50 -2.26 -9.91
CA ASP A 6 4.09 -3.53 -10.35
C ASP A 6 3.00 -4.62 -10.48
N TYR A 7 2.03 -4.61 -9.57
CA TYR A 7 0.95 -5.58 -9.55
C TYR A 7 -0.35 -4.98 -9.00
N GLU A 8 -1.48 -5.29 -9.63
CA GLU A 8 -2.80 -4.87 -9.18
C GLU A 8 -3.83 -5.97 -9.48
N ASN A 9 -4.56 -6.39 -8.45
CA ASN A 9 -5.75 -7.21 -8.57
C ASN A 9 -6.79 -6.82 -7.51
N GLU A 10 -7.93 -7.52 -7.49
CA GLU A 10 -9.04 -7.24 -6.57
C GLU A 10 -8.70 -7.35 -5.08
N ASP A 11 -7.61 -8.05 -4.73
CA ASP A 11 -7.26 -8.38 -3.35
C ASP A 11 -5.89 -7.82 -2.92
N SER A 12 -5.14 -7.22 -3.84
CA SER A 12 -3.78 -6.77 -3.58
C SER A 12 -3.27 -5.80 -4.63
N ILE A 13 -2.51 -4.82 -4.17
CA ILE A 13 -1.79 -3.84 -4.98
C ILE A 13 -0.33 -3.85 -4.52
N ALA A 14 0.61 -3.84 -5.44
CA ALA A 14 2.02 -3.66 -5.18
C ALA A 14 2.55 -2.50 -6.03
N LEU A 15 3.20 -1.55 -5.37
CA LEU A 15 3.93 -0.47 -6.00
C LEU A 15 5.41 -0.62 -5.69
N ALA A 16 6.26 -0.27 -6.65
CA ALA A 16 7.69 -0.22 -6.51
C ALA A 16 8.20 1.20 -6.77
N HIS A 17 9.22 1.61 -6.03
CA HIS A 17 9.91 2.87 -6.20
C HIS A 17 11.31 2.64 -6.77
N GLU A 18 11.81 3.56 -7.61
CA GLU A 18 13.15 3.48 -8.20
C GLU A 18 14.28 3.44 -7.15
N ASP A 19 14.07 4.06 -5.99
CA ASP A 19 15.03 4.10 -4.86
C ASP A 19 14.98 2.85 -3.96
N GLY A 20 14.41 1.74 -4.43
CA GLY A 20 14.44 0.48 -3.69
C GLY A 20 13.38 0.39 -2.58
N PHE A 21 12.21 1.00 -2.75
CA PHE A 21 11.08 0.83 -1.84
C PHE A 21 9.97 0.02 -2.50
N ALA A 22 9.24 -0.77 -1.71
CA ALA A 22 8.04 -1.46 -2.15
C ALA A 22 6.88 -1.16 -1.19
N CYS A 23 5.70 -0.91 -1.75
CA CYS A 23 4.47 -0.68 -1.00
C CYS A 23 3.45 -1.72 -1.41
N PHE A 24 3.02 -2.55 -0.46
CA PHE A 24 2.02 -3.58 -0.64
C PHE A 24 0.73 -3.21 0.07
N ALA A 25 -0.37 -3.14 -0.66
CA ALA A 25 -1.71 -3.10 -0.09
C ALA A 25 -2.33 -4.48 -0.23
N LYS A 26 -2.80 -5.07 0.86
CA LYS A 26 -3.43 -6.39 0.88
C LYS A 26 -4.81 -6.33 1.51
N ARG A 27 -5.79 -6.84 0.78
CA ARG A 27 -7.17 -6.98 1.24
C ARG A 27 -7.28 -8.02 2.34
N GLY A 28 -8.03 -7.66 3.37
CA GLY A 28 -8.39 -8.48 4.51
C GLY A 28 -9.88 -8.83 4.53
N GLN A 29 -10.45 -8.90 5.72
CA GLN A 29 -11.86 -9.21 5.94
C GLN A 29 -12.76 -7.99 5.68
N GLU A 30 -13.99 -8.26 5.24
CA GLU A 30 -15.04 -7.26 5.17
C GLU A 30 -15.73 -7.14 6.54
N ARG A 31 -15.95 -5.90 7.00
CA ARG A 31 -16.60 -5.57 8.28
C ARG A 31 -17.50 -4.35 8.11
N ASP A 32 -18.78 -4.50 8.45
CA ASP A 32 -19.75 -3.41 8.52
C ASP A 32 -19.76 -2.50 7.26
N GLY A 33 -19.72 -3.11 6.08
CA GLY A 33 -19.72 -2.40 4.79
C GLY A 33 -18.38 -1.73 4.41
N HIS A 34 -17.31 -2.01 5.15
CA HIS A 34 -15.95 -1.61 4.85
C HIS A 34 -15.08 -2.84 4.62
N THR A 35 -14.03 -2.71 3.84
CA THR A 35 -13.02 -3.76 3.65
C THR A 35 -11.77 -3.37 4.42
N GLU A 36 -11.25 -4.26 5.28
CA GLU A 36 -9.94 -4.05 5.88
C GLU A 36 -8.86 -4.18 4.78
N TRP A 37 -7.94 -3.22 4.71
CA TRP A 37 -6.75 -3.29 3.87
C TRP A 37 -5.52 -3.05 4.73
N THR A 38 -4.52 -3.92 4.62
CA THR A 38 -3.23 -3.74 5.27
C THR A 38 -2.25 -3.16 4.28
N ILE A 39 -1.68 -2.00 4.61
CA ILE A 39 -0.60 -1.36 3.85
C ILE A 39 0.72 -1.70 4.54
N GLU A 40 1.68 -2.20 3.77
CA GLU A 40 3.01 -2.58 4.21
C GLU A 40 4.05 -1.90 3.31
N LEU A 41 4.97 -1.14 3.89
CA LEU A 41 6.04 -0.46 3.18
C LEU A 41 7.38 -1.03 3.62
N ILE A 42 8.19 -1.45 2.64
CA ILE A 42 9.42 -2.20 2.86
C ILE A 42 10.55 -1.51 2.10
N ASP A 43 11.69 -1.35 2.76
CA ASP A 43 12.97 -1.06 2.11
C ASP A 43 13.49 -2.37 1.50
N THR A 44 13.58 -2.42 0.18
CA THR A 44 13.97 -3.62 -0.58
C THR A 44 15.49 -3.82 -0.64
N ASP A 45 16.29 -2.80 -0.29
CA ASP A 45 17.75 -2.91 -0.25
C ASP A 45 18.21 -3.78 0.94
N ASP A 46 17.55 -3.65 2.09
CA ASP A 46 17.87 -4.40 3.30
C ASP A 46 16.75 -5.33 3.82
N GLY A 47 15.54 -5.22 3.23
CA GLY A 47 14.36 -6.00 3.61
C GLY A 47 13.63 -5.47 4.85
N THR A 48 13.95 -4.26 5.31
CA THR A 48 13.37 -3.67 6.52
C THR A 48 11.91 -3.26 6.30
N GLU A 49 11.00 -3.77 7.14
CA GLU A 49 9.63 -3.26 7.24
C GLU A 49 9.66 -1.86 7.87
N LEU A 50 9.25 -0.85 7.11
CA LEU A 50 9.20 0.54 7.54
C LEU A 50 7.84 0.89 8.13
N VAL A 51 6.77 0.39 7.50
CA VAL A 51 5.38 0.65 7.90
C VAL A 51 4.55 -0.60 7.74
N ARG A 52 3.64 -0.84 8.69
CA ARG A 52 2.58 -1.82 8.54
C ARG A 52 1.33 -1.39 9.30
N GLU A 53 0.29 -1.02 8.55
CA GLU A 53 -0.95 -0.47 9.13
C GLU A 53 -2.19 -1.03 8.44
N THR A 54 -3.27 -1.24 9.21
CA THR A 54 -4.55 -1.74 8.69
C THR A 54 -5.59 -0.64 8.72
N HIS A 55 -6.25 -0.41 7.58
CA HIS A 55 -7.25 0.63 7.35
C HIS A 55 -8.60 0.04 6.96
N LEU A 56 -9.68 0.73 7.35
CA LEU A 56 -11.03 0.40 6.89
C LEU A 56 -11.36 1.21 5.64
N ILE A 57 -11.40 0.54 4.51
CA ILE A 57 -11.57 1.13 3.18
C ILE A 57 -13.02 0.94 2.73
N SER A 58 -13.64 2.03 2.29
CA SER A 58 -15.04 2.06 1.86
C SER A 58 -15.22 1.84 0.36
N ASN A 59 -14.21 2.15 -0.45
CA ASN A 59 -14.19 1.95 -1.89
C ASN A 59 -12.75 2.08 -2.44
N GLU A 60 -12.57 1.82 -3.73
CA GLU A 60 -11.28 1.88 -4.43
C GLU A 60 -10.64 3.28 -4.40
N GLN A 61 -11.42 4.36 -4.51
CA GLN A 61 -10.88 5.72 -4.43
C GLN A 61 -10.29 6.02 -3.04
N HIS A 62 -10.95 5.53 -1.98
CA HIS A 62 -10.42 5.62 -0.63
C HIS A 62 -9.14 4.78 -0.47
N LEU A 63 -9.06 3.60 -1.07
CA LEU A 63 -7.84 2.78 -1.08
C LEU A 63 -6.66 3.56 -1.67
N TRP A 64 -6.83 4.11 -2.88
CA TRP A 64 -5.79 4.87 -3.55
C TRP A 64 -5.37 6.10 -2.75
N SER A 65 -6.31 6.83 -2.16
CA SER A 65 -5.98 7.97 -1.29
C SER A 65 -5.16 7.56 -0.06
N VAL A 66 -5.42 6.37 0.52
CA VAL A 66 -4.60 5.85 1.62
C VAL A 66 -3.20 5.48 1.13
N ILE A 67 -3.08 4.78 -0.01
CA ILE A 67 -1.79 4.41 -0.61
C ILE A 67 -0.97 5.66 -0.94
N GLU A 68 -1.60 6.68 -1.55
CA GLU A 68 -0.97 7.94 -1.93
C GLU A 68 -0.33 8.64 -0.73
N ASN A 69 -0.98 8.61 0.45
CA ASN A 69 -0.39 9.19 1.66
C ASN A 69 0.96 8.54 2.01
N TYR A 70 1.15 7.24 1.77
CA TYR A 70 2.42 6.56 2.02
C TYR A 70 3.45 6.85 0.94
N THR A 71 3.03 6.85 -0.33
CA THR A 71 3.93 7.13 -1.46
C THR A 71 4.36 8.61 -1.55
N ASP A 72 3.61 9.52 -0.93
CA ASP A 72 4.01 10.94 -0.77
C ASP A 72 4.98 11.14 0.40
N LEU A 73 4.93 10.26 1.41
CA LEU A 73 5.83 10.30 2.57
C LEU A 73 7.17 9.60 2.33
N TYR A 74 7.23 8.67 1.36
CA TYR A 74 8.41 7.87 1.07
C TYR A 74 8.76 7.86 -0.43
N PRO A 75 10.06 7.92 -0.77
CA PRO A 75 11.21 8.11 0.13
C PRO A 75 11.28 9.54 0.71
N ALA A 76 11.76 9.66 1.96
CA ALA A 76 11.91 10.93 2.68
C ALA A 76 13.32 11.51 2.59
#